data_AF-A0A1G2LTD0-F1
#
_entry.id   AF-A0A1G2LTD0-F1
#
_cell.length_a   1.000
_cell.length_b   1.000
_cell.length_c   1.000
_cell.angle_alpha   90.00
_cell.angle_beta   90.00
_cell.angle_gamma   90.00
#
_symmetry.space_group_name_H-M   'P 1'
#
loop_
_entity.id
_entity.type
_entity.pdbx_description
1 polymer ?
#
loop_
_entity_poly.entity_id
_entity_poly.type
_entity_poly.pdbx_seq_one_letter_code
_entity_poly.pdbx_strand_id
1 'polypeptide(L)'
;MREYICCVIANRFTLLGYVSLIILIVVLAINTFWLDLFHAYTETFIGVIILLFFAACFLLMATGFGFLTYDYFKRTLKIIKHRGHLPNDLKNYESQPYCVSVGIRLALQQAGMNDLLR
;
A
#
# COMPACT_ATOMS: atom_id res chain seq x y z
N MET A 1 1.80 -11.54 -10.44
CA MET A 1 1.54 -11.45 -8.98
C MET A 1 2.74 -10.97 -8.17
N ARG A 2 3.95 -11.52 -8.35
CA ARG A 2 5.14 -11.10 -7.56
C ARG A 2 5.43 -9.59 -7.58
N GLU A 3 5.36 -8.97 -8.76
CA GLU A 3 5.57 -7.51 -8.92
C GLU A 3 4.52 -6.68 -8.17
N TYR A 4 3.27 -7.13 -8.15
CA TYR A 4 2.19 -6.46 -7.43
C TYR A 4 2.44 -6.47 -5.92
N ILE A 5 2.87 -7.62 -5.38
CA ILE A 5 3.21 -7.75 -3.95
C ILE A 5 4.36 -6.80 -3.60
N CYS A 6 5.40 -6.70 -4.44
CA CYS A 6 6.47 -5.73 -4.22
C CYS A 6 5.95 -4.28 -4.20
N CYS A 7 5.01 -3.93 -5.09
CA CYS A 7 4.40 -2.59 -5.12
C CYS A 7 3.57 -2.31 -3.85
N VAL A 8 2.80 -3.29 -3.38
CA VAL A 8 2.03 -3.19 -2.14
C VAL A 8 2.95 -3.01 -0.93
N ILE A 9 4.05 -3.75 -0.85
CA ILE A 9 5.03 -3.64 0.26
C ILE A 9 5.76 -2.29 0.22
N ALA A 10 6.12 -1.81 -0.97
CA ALA A 10 6.79 -0.53 -1.12
C ALA A 10 5.88 0.67 -0.79
N ASN A 11 4.57 0.53 -1.05
CA ASN A 11 3.59 1.54 -0.67
C ASN A 11 3.20 1.36 0.82
N ARG A 12 3.84 2.16 1.69
CA ARG A 12 3.65 2.08 3.14
C ARG A 12 2.19 2.22 3.57
N PHE A 13 1.40 3.05 2.89
CA PHE A 13 -0.01 3.23 3.24
C PHE A 13 -0.87 2.03 2.88
N THR A 14 -0.63 1.42 1.71
CA THR A 14 -1.31 0.17 1.34
C THR A 14 -0.94 -0.95 2.31
N LEU A 15 0.35 -1.06 2.64
CA LEU A 15 0.83 -2.05 3.60
C LEU A 15 0.21 -1.86 4.98
N LEU A 16 0.17 -0.63 5.51
CA LEU A 16 -0.47 -0.31 6.78
C LEU A 16 -1.95 -0.70 6.77
N GLY A 17 -2.68 -0.37 5.70
CA GLY A 17 -4.09 -0.77 5.55
C GLY A 17 -4.29 -2.29 5.64
N TYR A 18 -3.45 -3.07 4.95
CA TYR A 18 -3.52 -4.54 5.01
C TYR A 18 -3.14 -5.09 6.40
N VAL A 19 -2.06 -4.57 7.00
CA VAL A 19 -1.62 -4.99 8.35
C VAL A 19 -2.70 -4.69 9.39
N SER A 20 -3.33 -3.51 9.32
CA SER A 20 -4.43 -3.16 10.22
C SER A 20 -5.62 -4.11 10.09
N LEU A 21 -6.00 -4.51 8.87
CA LEU A 21 -7.06 -5.52 8.68
C LEU A 21 -6.67 -6.89 9.24
N ILE A 22 -5.42 -7.33 9.07
CA ILE A 22 -4.95 -8.61 9.61
C ILE A 22 -5.01 -8.59 11.14
N ILE A 23 -4.52 -7.53 11.77
CA ILE A 23 -4.59 -7.36 13.23
C ILE A 23 -6.05 -7.42 13.69
N LEU A 24 -6.95 -6.73 12.99
CA LEU A 24 -8.38 -6.72 13.32
C LEU A 24 -9.00 -8.12 13.25
N ILE A 25 -8.68 -8.90 12.21
CA ILE A 25 -9.16 -10.29 12.06
C ILE A 25 -8.63 -11.16 13.21
N VAL A 26 -7.35 -11.04 13.55
CA VAL A 26 -6.74 -11.80 14.66
C VAL A 26 -7.40 -11.44 15.99
N VAL A 27 -7.61 -10.15 16.25
CA VAL A 27 -8.26 -9.66 17.47
C VAL A 27 -9.70 -10.16 17.56
N LEU A 28 -10.46 -10.11 16.46
CA LEU A 28 -11.81 -10.65 16.41
C LEU A 28 -11.84 -12.17 16.64
N ALA A 29 -10.93 -12.91 16.01
CA ALA A 29 -10.83 -14.36 16.18
C ALA A 29 -10.52 -14.76 17.63
N ILE A 30 -9.59 -14.04 18.27
CA ILE A 30 -9.28 -14.24 19.69
C ILE A 30 -10.50 -13.92 20.54
N ASN A 31 -11.16 -12.77 20.32
CA ASN A 31 -12.32 -12.39 21.12
C ASN A 31 -13.45 -13.42 21.00
N THR A 32 -13.73 -13.94 19.79
CA THR A 32 -14.75 -14.99 19.61
C THR A 32 -14.44 -16.30 20.33
N PHE A 33 -13.16 -16.59 20.59
CA PHE A 33 -12.75 -17.82 21.27
C PHE A 33 -12.71 -17.67 22.81
N TRP A 34 -12.59 -16.44 23.31
CA TRP A 34 -12.41 -16.11 24.74
C TRP A 34 -13.57 -15.27 25.31
N LEU A 35 -14.74 -15.34 24.66
CA LEU A 35 -15.94 -14.54 24.94
C LEU A 35 -16.39 -14.59 26.42
N ASP A 36 -16.15 -15.71 27.12
CA ASP A 36 -16.54 -15.89 28.52
C ASP A 36 -15.68 -15.10 29.52
N LEU A 37 -14.45 -14.69 29.17
CA LEU A 37 -13.54 -13.99 30.11
C LEU A 37 -13.62 -12.45 30.05
N PHE A 38 -14.18 -11.86 28.99
CA PHE A 38 -14.00 -10.43 28.67
C PHE A 38 -15.29 -9.58 28.64
N HIS A 39 -16.38 -10.05 29.26
CA HIS A 39 -17.65 -9.33 29.28
C HIS A 39 -17.60 -7.91 29.89
N ALA A 40 -16.57 -7.57 30.67
CA ALA A 40 -16.46 -6.27 31.35
C ALA A 40 -15.94 -5.10 30.48
N TYR A 41 -15.44 -5.35 29.26
CA TYR A 41 -14.79 -4.31 28.42
C TYR A 41 -15.38 -4.18 27.01
N THR A 42 -16.60 -4.68 26.79
CA THR A 42 -17.16 -4.90 25.45
C THR A 42 -17.42 -3.60 24.66
N GLU A 43 -17.98 -2.55 25.27
CA GLU A 43 -18.42 -1.38 24.49
C GLU A 43 -17.27 -0.51 23.95
N THR A 44 -16.27 -0.19 24.78
CA THR A 44 -15.10 0.60 24.34
C THR A 44 -14.25 -0.18 23.34
N PHE A 45 -14.14 -1.49 23.51
CA PHE A 45 -13.40 -2.36 22.62
C PHE A 45 -14.05 -2.46 21.23
N ILE A 46 -15.38 -2.56 21.16
CA ILE A 46 -16.13 -2.56 19.89
C ILE A 46 -15.92 -1.24 19.14
N GLY A 47 -15.97 -0.10 19.83
CA GLY A 47 -15.74 1.22 19.22
C GLY A 47 -14.36 1.35 18.57
N VAL A 48 -13.31 0.87 19.25
CA VAL A 48 -11.93 0.88 18.72
C VAL A 48 -11.78 -0.03 17.51
N ILE A 49 -12.38 -1.23 17.54
CA ILE A 49 -12.38 -2.16 16.39
C ILE A 49 -13.04 -1.52 15.18
N ILE A 50 -14.22 -0.92 15.35
CA ILE A 50 -14.94 -0.26 14.25
C ILE A 50 -14.08 0.88 13.66
N LEU A 51 -13.49 1.72 14.51
CA LEU A 51 -12.64 2.83 14.07
C LEU A 51 -11.40 2.34 13.30
N LEU A 52 -10.73 1.30 13.79
CA LEU A 52 -9.59 0.68 13.11
C LEU A 52 -9.98 0.07 11.76
N PHE A 53 -11.15 -0.57 11.68
CA PHE A 53 -11.66 -1.11 10.43
C PHE A 53 -11.90 0.00 9.40
N PHE A 54 -12.60 1.07 9.77
CA PHE A 54 -12.84 2.19 8.87
C PHE A 54 -11.54 2.87 8.44
N ALA A 55 -10.60 3.08 9.35
CA ALA A 55 -9.29 3.65 9.03
C ALA A 55 -8.51 2.77 8.04
N ALA A 56 -8.50 1.44 8.24
CA ALA A 56 -7.85 0.50 7.34
C ALA A 56 -8.50 0.49 5.95
N CYS A 57 -9.84 0.45 5.89
CA CYS A 57 -10.58 0.53 4.63
C CYS A 57 -10.33 1.84 3.89
N PHE A 58 -10.29 2.97 4.61
CA PHE A 58 -10.00 4.28 4.03
C PHE A 58 -8.59 4.34 3.43
N LEU A 59 -7.58 3.85 4.14
CA LEU A 59 -6.20 3.76 3.64
C LEU A 59 -6.09 2.90 2.38
N LEU A 60 -6.77 1.75 2.36
CA LEU A 60 -6.78 0.86 1.20
C LEU A 60 -7.49 1.49 0.00
N MET A 61 -8.66 2.11 0.21
CA MET A 61 -9.36 2.82 -0.86
C MET A 61 -8.55 4.01 -1.39
N ALA A 62 -7.95 4.81 -0.52
CA ALA A 62 -7.12 5.95 -0.91
C ALA A 62 -5.89 5.54 -1.74
N THR A 63 -5.35 4.35 -1.49
CA THR A 63 -4.24 3.79 -2.28
C THR A 63 -4.69 2.94 -3.47
N GLY A 64 -6.00 2.80 -3.70
CA GLY A 64 -6.56 1.90 -4.70
C GLY A 64 -6.09 0.46 -4.51
N PHE A 65 -5.96 0.02 -3.25
CA PHE A 65 -5.40 -1.29 -2.86
C PHE A 65 -3.98 -1.56 -3.39
N GLY A 66 -3.25 -0.50 -3.79
CA GLY A 66 -1.92 -0.62 -4.41
C GLY A 66 -1.94 -0.84 -5.93
N PHE A 67 -3.12 -0.93 -6.56
CA PHE A 67 -3.26 -1.00 -8.01
C PHE A 67 -2.69 0.23 -8.70
N LEU A 68 -2.90 1.43 -8.13
CA LEU A 68 -2.33 2.66 -8.67
C LEU A 68 -0.80 2.58 -8.75
N THR A 69 -0.15 2.19 -7.65
CA THR A 69 1.32 2.02 -7.63
C THR A 69 1.77 0.99 -8.66
N TYR A 70 1.05 -0.13 -8.79
CA TYR A 70 1.37 -1.19 -9.73
C TYR A 70 1.23 -0.77 -11.21
N ASP A 71 0.17 -0.04 -11.55
CA ASP A 71 -0.09 0.42 -12.91
C ASP A 71 0.98 1.42 -13.36
N TYR A 72 1.33 2.39 -12.50
CA TYR A 72 2.40 3.34 -12.80
C TYR A 72 3.77 2.66 -12.87
N PHE A 73 4.05 1.68 -12.01
CA PHE A 73 5.25 0.85 -12.12
C PHE A 73 5.33 0.17 -13.49
N LYS A 74 4.29 -0.55 -13.91
CA LYS A 74 4.26 -1.26 -15.20
C LYS A 74 4.35 -0.32 -16.39
N ARG A 75 3.61 0.79 -16.37
CA ARG A 75 3.61 1.77 -17.44
C ARG A 75 4.99 2.39 -17.59
N THR A 76 5.62 2.79 -16.49
CA THR A 76 6.96 3.38 -16.50
C THR A 76 8.00 2.38 -16.99
N LEU A 77 7.96 1.13 -16.50
CA LEU A 77 8.86 0.07 -16.95
C LEU A 77 8.72 -0.19 -18.46
N LYS A 78 7.48 -0.21 -18.98
CA LYS A 78 7.21 -0.38 -20.42
C LYS A 78 7.78 0.77 -21.25
N ILE A 79 7.64 2.01 -20.76
CA ILE A 79 8.20 3.19 -21.44
C ILE A 79 9.73 3.12 -21.48
N ILE A 80 10.38 2.79 -20.36
CA ILE A 80 11.84 2.66 -20.29
C ILE A 80 12.32 1.55 -21.24
N LYS A 81 11.65 0.40 -21.25
CA LYS A 81 11.99 -0.71 -22.16
C LYS A 81 11.86 -0.33 -23.64
N HIS A 82 10.88 0.49 -24.01
CA HIS A 82 10.68 0.90 -25.40
C HIS A 82 11.55 2.06 -25.85
N ARG A 83 11.80 3.04 -24.98
CA ARG A 83 12.51 4.29 -25.33
C ARG A 83 13.97 4.31 -24.90
N GLY A 84 14.37 3.45 -23.97
CA GLY A 84 15.70 3.44 -23.37
C GLY A 84 15.98 4.60 -22.38
N HIS A 85 15.03 5.52 -22.21
CA HIS A 85 15.17 6.66 -21.28
C HIS A 85 13.83 7.02 -20.63
N LEU A 86 13.89 7.71 -19.47
CA LEU A 86 12.72 8.26 -18.82
C LEU A 86 12.25 9.54 -19.54
N PRO A 87 10.95 9.69 -19.84
CA PRO A 87 10.40 10.93 -20.37
C PRO A 87 10.59 12.12 -19.40
N ASN A 88 10.74 13.33 -19.94
CA ASN A 88 10.97 14.53 -19.11
C ASN A 88 9.79 14.84 -18.18
N ASP A 89 8.56 14.53 -18.59
CA ASP A 89 7.33 14.64 -17.79
C ASP A 89 7.36 13.73 -16.55
N LEU A 90 8.08 12.61 -16.61
CA LEU A 90 8.23 11.67 -15.51
C LEU A 90 9.50 11.91 -14.67
N LYS A 91 10.38 12.83 -15.07
CA LYS A 91 11.59 13.17 -14.29
C LYS A 91 11.24 13.88 -12.97
N ASN A 92 10.19 14.70 -12.97
CA ASN A 92 9.69 15.36 -11.76
C ASN A 92 8.68 14.50 -10.99
N TYR A 93 8.92 13.19 -10.91
CA TYR A 93 7.98 12.25 -10.28
C TYR A 93 7.79 12.49 -8.78
N GLU A 94 8.68 13.23 -8.12
CA GLU A 94 8.51 13.60 -6.70
C GLU A 94 7.35 14.57 -6.47
N SER A 95 6.99 15.35 -7.48
CA SER A 95 5.80 16.22 -7.45
C SER A 95 4.49 15.47 -7.66
N GLN A 96 4.56 14.19 -8.03
CA GLN A 96 3.38 13.35 -8.27
C GLN A 96 2.82 12.80 -6.95
N PRO A 97 1.54 12.39 -6.92
CA PRO A 97 0.95 11.73 -5.77
C PRO A 97 1.81 10.54 -5.30
N TYR A 98 1.88 10.33 -3.98
CA TYR A 98 2.77 9.34 -3.36
C TYR A 98 2.72 7.94 -4.01
N CYS A 99 1.52 7.43 -4.31
CA CYS A 99 1.36 6.11 -4.93
C CYS A 99 2.03 6.02 -6.31
N VAL A 100 1.99 7.13 -7.07
CA VAL A 100 2.59 7.28 -8.40
C VAL A 100 4.11 7.36 -8.30
N SER A 101 4.61 8.18 -7.38
CA SER A 101 6.05 8.38 -7.19
C SER A 101 6.74 7.09 -6.73
N VAL A 102 6.11 6.30 -5.85
CA VAL A 102 6.60 4.97 -5.45
C VAL A 102 6.63 4.00 -6.64
N GLY A 103 5.60 4.00 -7.49
CA GLY A 103 5.55 3.13 -8.67
C GLY A 103 6.67 3.46 -9.67
N ILE A 104 6.89 4.74 -9.94
CA ILE A 104 7.97 5.22 -10.82
C ILE A 104 9.34 4.87 -10.23
N ARG A 105 9.54 5.12 -8.93
CA ARG A 105 10.79 4.79 -8.22
C ARG A 105 11.14 3.31 -8.32
N LEU A 106 10.17 2.41 -8.12
CA LEU A 106 10.36 0.97 -8.28
C LEU A 106 10.75 0.58 -9.71
N ALA A 107 10.12 1.22 -10.71
CA ALA A 107 10.42 0.93 -12.11
C ALA A 107 11.84 1.38 -12.48
N LEU A 108 12.30 2.53 -11.97
CA LEU A 108 13.66 3.04 -12.15
C LEU A 108 14.70 2.10 -11.52
N GLN A 109 14.45 1.64 -10.29
CA GLN A 109 15.31 0.67 -9.60
C GLN A 109 15.44 -0.63 -10.40
N GLN A 110 14.32 -1.15 -10.91
CA GLN A 110 14.33 -2.39 -11.70
C GLN A 110 14.99 -2.22 -13.07
N ALA A 111 14.94 -1.02 -13.65
CA ALA A 111 15.64 -0.69 -14.88
C ALA A 111 17.14 -0.38 -14.67
N GLY A 112 17.63 -0.35 -13.43
CA GLY A 112 19.01 -0.02 -13.10
C GLY A 112 19.35 1.48 -13.23
N MET A 113 18.35 2.36 -13.32
CA MET A 113 18.55 3.81 -13.48
C MET A 113 18.57 4.53 -12.12
N ASN A 114 19.40 4.06 -11.19
CA ASN A 114 19.46 4.59 -9.82
C ASN A 114 20.01 6.03 -9.76
N ASP A 115 20.72 6.48 -10.79
CA ASP A 115 21.26 7.84 -10.86
C ASP A 115 20.15 8.91 -10.94
N LEU A 116 18.95 8.52 -11.39
CA LEU A 116 17.77 9.38 -11.47
C LEU A 116 16.94 9.39 -10.18
N LEU A 117 17.41 8.71 -9.13
CA LEU A 117 16.74 8.66 -7.82
C LEU A 117 17.35 9.65 -6.80
N ARG A 118 18.39 10.39 -7.19
CA ARG A 118 19.07 11.38 -6.35
C ARG A 118 18.45 12.76 -6.46
#